data_AF-W8X5N7-F1
#
_entry.id   AF-W8X5N7-F1
#
_cell.length_a   1.000
_cell.length_b   1.000
_cell.length_c   1.000
_cell.angle_alpha   90.00
_cell.angle_beta   90.00
_cell.angle_gamma   90.00
#
_symmetry.space_group_name_H-M   'P 1'
#
loop_
_entity.id
_entity.type
_entity.pdbx_description
1 polymer ?
#
loop_
_entity_poly.entity_id
_entity_poly.type
_entity_poly.pdbx_seq_one_letter_code
_entity_poly.pdbx_strand_id
1 'polypeptide(L)'
;MRERRSFLRIRPFLDRLYRPKDENRIPADEVMVCRCEEVTAGRLRDDVRLGCVGPNQVKSFSRCGMGPCQGRQCGLTVTELIAGTRQVPPADAGYYRIRPPIKPITLAQLAKEAEVNE
;
A
#
# COMPACT_ATOMS: atom_id res chain seq x y z
N MET A 1 -20.49 17.81 11.93
CA MET A 1 -19.31 18.16 11.08
C MET A 1 -18.46 19.32 11.60
N ARG A 2 -19.05 20.37 12.21
CA ARG A 2 -18.32 21.58 12.67
C ARG A 2 -17.31 21.31 13.81
N GLU A 3 -17.69 20.51 14.81
CA GLU A 3 -16.77 20.08 15.89
C GLU A 3 -15.55 19.32 15.36
N ARG A 4 -15.77 18.34 14.47
CA ARG A 4 -14.67 17.61 13.82
C ARG A 4 -13.68 18.54 13.12
N ARG A 5 -14.17 19.57 12.42
CA ARG A 5 -13.30 20.59 11.80
C ARG A 5 -12.48 21.35 12.84
N SER A 6 -13.09 21.73 13.97
CA SER A 6 -12.38 22.41 15.06
C SER A 6 -11.22 21.57 15.60
N PHE A 7 -11.46 20.29 15.89
CA PHE A 7 -10.41 19.37 16.38
C PHE A 7 -9.30 19.12 15.35
N LEU A 8 -9.61 19.14 14.05
CA LEU A 8 -8.62 18.92 12.99
C LEU A 8 -7.86 20.18 12.57
N ARG A 9 -8.14 21.37 13.13
CA ARG A 9 -7.43 22.61 12.75
C ARG A 9 -5.92 22.54 12.98
N ILE A 10 -5.48 21.81 14.00
CA ILE A 10 -4.06 21.64 14.33
C ILE A 10 -3.35 20.62 13.42
N ARG A 11 -4.10 19.85 12.60
CA ARG A 11 -3.57 18.72 11.83
C ARG A 11 -2.39 19.09 10.91
N PRO A 12 -2.41 20.21 10.15
CA PRO A 12 -1.28 20.58 9.29
C PRO A 12 0.03 20.82 10.08
N PHE A 13 -0.07 21.39 11.28
CA PHE A 13 1.08 21.58 12.16
C PHE A 13 1.64 20.24 12.62
N LEU A 14 0.77 19.34 13.10
CA LEU A 14 1.18 18.00 13.55
C LEU A 14 1.78 17.18 12.40
N ASP A 15 1.17 17.21 11.21
CA ASP A 15 1.70 16.52 10.03
C ASP A 15 3.07 17.05 9.64
N ARG A 16 3.31 18.36 9.77
CA ARG A 16 4.62 18.95 9.48
C ARG A 16 5.67 18.62 10.54
N LEU A 17 5.28 18.66 11.82
CA LEU A 17 6.16 18.42 12.97
C LEU A 17 6.56 16.95 13.08
N TYR A 18 5.61 16.04 12.86
CA TYR A 18 5.80 14.60 13.02
C TYR A 18 6.01 13.85 11.69
N ARG A 19 6.25 14.56 10.58
CA ARG A 19 6.58 13.90 9.31
C ARG A 19 7.87 13.08 9.49
N PRO A 20 7.84 11.75 9.28
CA PRO A 20 9.06 10.97 9.34
C PRO A 20 9.99 11.37 8.20
N LYS A 21 11.30 11.40 8.50
CA LYS A 21 12.34 11.67 7.50
C LYS A 21 12.25 10.69 6.33
N ASP A 22 12.66 11.14 5.16
CA ASP A 22 12.59 10.32 3.95
C ASP A 22 13.50 9.09 4.04
N GLU A 23 14.66 9.17 4.71
CA GLU A 23 15.54 8.02 5.00
C GLU A 23 14.85 6.88 5.76
N ASN A 24 13.81 7.19 6.56
CA ASN A 24 13.04 6.20 7.31
C ASN A 24 11.84 5.64 6.54
N ARG A 25 11.51 6.25 5.39
CA ARG A 25 10.30 5.94 4.60
C ARG A 25 10.63 5.38 3.22
N ILE A 26 11.76 5.78 2.64
CA ILE A 26 12.16 5.49 1.27
C ILE A 26 13.33 4.49 1.30
N PRO A 27 13.08 3.20 1.02
CA PRO A 27 14.11 2.19 1.08
C PRO A 27 15.10 2.25 -0.10
N ALA A 28 16.35 1.82 0.13
CA ALA A 28 17.33 1.56 -0.93
C ALA A 28 16.92 0.39 -1.84
N ASP A 29 17.54 0.23 -3.01
CA ASP A 29 17.08 -0.68 -4.07
C ASP A 29 17.08 -2.15 -3.65
N GLU A 30 18.07 -2.58 -2.88
CA GLU A 30 18.26 -3.94 -2.38
C GLU A 30 17.28 -4.34 -1.27
N VAL A 31 16.58 -3.37 -0.67
CA VAL A 31 15.69 -3.61 0.46
C VAL A 31 14.43 -4.32 0.02
N MET A 32 14.08 -5.40 0.73
CA MET A 32 12.85 -6.15 0.53
C MET A 32 11.63 -5.33 0.95
N VAL A 33 10.76 -5.03 0.00
CA VAL A 33 9.51 -4.28 0.23
C VAL A 33 8.34 -5.23 0.44
N CYS A 34 8.20 -6.25 -0.42
CA CYS A 34 7.17 -7.27 -0.27
C CYS A 34 7.79 -8.59 0.15
N ARG A 35 7.76 -8.90 1.45
CA ARG A 35 8.27 -10.18 1.98
C ARG A 35 7.49 -11.40 1.44
N CYS A 36 6.20 -11.26 1.17
CA CYS A 36 5.37 -12.39 0.76
C CYS A 36 5.65 -12.87 -0.66
N GLU A 37 6.06 -11.96 -1.54
CA GLU A 37 6.29 -12.22 -2.98
C GLU A 37 7.74 -11.94 -3.36
N GLU A 38 8.59 -11.75 -2.34
CA GLU A 38 10.03 -11.53 -2.44
C GLU A 38 10.45 -10.38 -3.38
N VAL A 39 9.77 -9.25 -3.30
CA VAL A 39 10.01 -8.08 -4.18
C VAL A 39 10.81 -6.99 -3.47
N THR A 40 11.92 -6.56 -4.09
CA THR A 40 12.78 -5.46 -3.63
C THR A 40 12.26 -4.07 -4.09
N ALA A 41 12.76 -3.01 -3.47
CA ALA A 41 12.42 -1.65 -3.88
C ALA A 41 12.92 -1.33 -5.30
N GLY A 42 14.13 -1.79 -5.65
CA GLY A 42 14.72 -1.59 -6.98
C GLY A 42 13.86 -2.20 -8.07
N ARG A 43 13.36 -3.43 -7.84
CA ARG A 43 12.45 -4.08 -8.79
C ARG A 43 11.16 -3.28 -9.00
N LEU A 44 10.58 -2.70 -7.95
CA LEU A 44 9.40 -1.85 -8.07
C LEU A 44 9.69 -0.57 -8.87
N ARG A 45 10.86 0.05 -8.66
CA ARG A 45 11.29 1.21 -9.45
C ARG A 45 11.45 0.84 -10.93
N ASP A 46 12.00 -0.34 -11.22
CA ASP A 46 12.11 -0.84 -12.59
C ASP A 46 10.76 -1.07 -13.25
N ASP A 47 9.81 -1.71 -12.56
CA ASP A 47 8.44 -1.89 -13.05
C ASP A 47 7.78 -0.53 -13.39
N VAL A 48 8.05 0.50 -12.58
CA VAL A 48 7.55 1.87 -12.80
C VAL A 48 8.24 2.54 -13.99
N ARG A 49 9.56 2.36 -14.14
CA ARG A 49 10.32 2.86 -15.31
C ARG A 49 9.86 2.21 -16.61
N LEU A 50 9.37 0.97 -16.56
CA LEU A 50 8.74 0.27 -17.69
C LEU A 50 7.34 0.81 -18.04
N GLY A 51 6.79 1.73 -17.24
CA GLY A 51 5.53 2.41 -17.52
C GLY A 51 4.40 2.09 -16.55
N CYS A 52 4.63 1.30 -15.49
CA CYS A 52 3.60 1.05 -14.49
C CYS A 52 3.24 2.34 -13.74
N VAL A 53 2.01 2.84 -13.93
CA VAL A 53 1.60 4.11 -13.32
C VAL A 53 1.14 3.98 -11.86
N GLY A 54 0.74 2.79 -11.42
CA GLY A 54 0.17 2.63 -10.08
C GLY A 54 0.22 1.21 -9.53
N PRO A 55 -0.18 1.02 -8.26
CA PRO A 55 -0.04 -0.26 -7.55
C PRO A 55 -0.72 -1.44 -8.26
N ASN A 56 -1.84 -1.20 -8.95
CA ASN A 56 -2.54 -2.25 -9.69
C ASN A 56 -1.80 -2.73 -10.94
N GLN A 57 -0.97 -1.91 -11.56
CA GLN A 57 -0.13 -2.35 -12.68
C GLN A 57 1.12 -3.02 -12.14
N VAL A 58 1.82 -2.38 -11.20
CA VAL A 58 3.01 -2.95 -10.55
C VAL A 58 2.75 -4.36 -10.01
N LYS A 59 1.62 -4.58 -9.30
CA LYS A 59 1.27 -5.93 -8.81
C LYS A 59 1.07 -6.95 -9.93
N SER A 60 0.67 -6.55 -11.13
CA SER A 60 0.50 -7.49 -12.25
C SER A 60 1.84 -7.96 -12.80
N PHE A 61 2.89 -7.14 -12.68
CA PHE A 61 4.24 -7.47 -13.14
C PHE A 61 5.09 -8.19 -12.08
N SER A 62 5.02 -7.75 -10.82
CA SER A 62 5.86 -8.28 -9.73
C SER A 62 5.10 -9.05 -8.66
N ARG A 63 3.77 -9.16 -8.75
CA ARG A 63 2.90 -9.73 -7.71
C ARG A 63 2.94 -9.01 -6.37
N CYS A 64 3.72 -7.93 -6.24
CA CYS A 64 3.84 -7.16 -5.01
C CYS A 64 2.45 -6.76 -4.48
N GLY A 65 2.15 -7.17 -3.24
CA GLY A 65 0.85 -6.97 -2.60
C GLY A 65 -0.17 -8.10 -2.79
N MET A 66 0.15 -9.17 -3.54
CA MET A 66 -0.74 -10.32 -3.77
C MET A 66 -0.60 -11.45 -2.75
N GLY A 67 0.42 -11.41 -1.89
CA GLY A 67 0.62 -12.41 -0.85
C GLY A 67 -0.50 -12.43 0.22
N PRO A 68 -0.45 -13.33 1.21
CA PRO A 68 -1.51 -13.48 2.22
C PRO A 68 -1.75 -12.23 3.07
N CYS A 69 -0.79 -11.30 3.14
CA CYS A 69 -0.98 -10.01 3.79
C CYS A 69 -1.79 -8.99 2.97
N GLN A 70 -2.05 -9.27 1.68
CA GLN A 70 -2.83 -8.45 0.74
C GLN A 70 -2.39 -6.98 0.72
N GLY A 71 -1.07 -6.76 0.67
CA GLY A 71 -0.49 -5.41 0.58
C GLY A 71 -0.48 -4.62 1.89
N ARG A 72 -0.87 -5.20 3.02
CA ARG A 72 -0.91 -4.49 4.32
C ARG A 72 0.46 -4.01 4.80
N GLN A 73 1.50 -4.79 4.54
CA GLN A 73 2.86 -4.47 4.99
C GLN A 73 3.58 -3.56 3.99
N CYS A 74 3.42 -3.83 2.69
CA CYS A 74 4.19 -3.15 1.65
C CYS A 74 3.47 -1.96 1.00
N GLY A 75 2.16 -1.80 1.19
CA GLY A 75 1.34 -0.92 0.37
C GLY A 75 1.74 0.55 0.41
N LEU A 76 2.00 1.10 1.61
CA LEU A 76 2.39 2.52 1.72
C LEU A 76 3.77 2.75 1.08
N THR A 77 4.71 1.85 1.29
CA THR A 77 6.03 1.90 0.65
C THR A 77 5.91 1.81 -0.87
N VAL A 78 5.03 0.94 -1.40
CA VAL A 78 4.78 0.84 -2.85
C VAL A 78 4.26 2.17 -3.39
N THR A 79 3.28 2.79 -2.73
CA THR A 79 2.77 4.12 -3.12
C THR A 79 3.89 5.17 -3.15
N GLU A 80 4.71 5.24 -2.10
CA GLU A 80 5.83 6.18 -2.02
C GLU A 80 6.88 5.94 -3.11
N LEU A 81 7.22 4.68 -3.39
CA LEU A 81 8.20 4.33 -4.43
C LEU A 81 7.69 4.66 -5.83
N ILE A 82 6.41 4.38 -6.11
CA ILE A 82 5.78 4.76 -7.39
C ILE A 82 5.76 6.28 -7.53
N ALA A 83 5.32 6.98 -6.49
CA ALA A 83 5.23 8.43 -6.46
C ALA A 83 6.60 9.09 -6.67
N GLY A 84 7.61 8.65 -5.93
CA GLY A 84 8.99 9.12 -6.05
C GLY A 84 9.59 8.81 -7.42
N THR A 85 9.35 7.62 -7.98
CA THR A 85 9.89 7.26 -9.30
C THR A 85 9.20 8.05 -10.42
N ARG A 86 7.90 8.34 -10.29
CA ARG A 86 7.12 9.13 -11.25
C ARG A 86 7.20 10.65 -11.04
N GLN A 87 7.81 11.11 -9.94
CA GLN A 87 7.84 12.51 -9.54
C GLN A 87 6.45 13.14 -9.39
N VAL A 88 5.52 12.40 -8.76
CA VAL A 88 4.14 12.86 -8.49
C VAL A 88 3.84 12.80 -6.99
N PRO A 89 2.84 13.54 -6.49
CA PRO A 89 2.34 13.35 -5.13
C PRO A 89 1.91 11.90 -4.84
N PRO A 90 2.13 11.36 -3.62
CA PRO A 90 1.67 10.01 -3.25
C PRO A 90 0.18 9.75 -3.48
N ALA A 91 -0.65 10.79 -3.36
CA ALA A 91 -2.08 10.71 -3.63
C ALA A 91 -2.38 10.29 -5.08
N ASP A 92 -1.54 10.70 -6.04
CA ASP A 92 -1.73 10.45 -7.47
C ASP A 92 -1.18 9.09 -7.91
N ALA A 93 -0.27 8.50 -7.14
CA ALA A 93 0.14 7.10 -7.29
C ALA A 93 -0.98 6.15 -6.85
N GLY A 94 -1.79 6.56 -5.85
CA GLY A 94 -2.90 5.78 -5.33
C GLY A 94 -2.47 4.61 -4.44
N TYR A 95 -3.44 3.75 -4.11
CA TYR A 95 -3.24 2.58 -3.23
C TYR A 95 -3.92 1.34 -3.83
N TYR A 96 -3.62 0.16 -3.26
CA TYR A 96 -4.33 -1.07 -3.62
C TYR A 96 -5.83 -0.96 -3.35
N ARG A 97 -6.64 -1.54 -4.25
CA ARG A 97 -8.07 -1.71 -3.99
C ARG A 97 -8.28 -2.83 -2.97
N ILE A 98 -8.76 -2.46 -1.78
CA ILE A 98 -9.09 -3.41 -0.71
C ILE A 98 -10.36 -4.19 -1.09
N ARG A 99 -10.32 -5.52 -0.94
CA ARG A 99 -11.41 -6.45 -1.25
C ARG A 99 -11.67 -7.35 -0.03
N PRO A 100 -12.92 -7.74 0.25
CA PRO A 100 -13.20 -8.79 1.22
C PRO A 100 -12.74 -10.16 0.71
N PRO A 101 -12.35 -11.09 1.59
CA PRO A 101 -12.19 -10.93 3.04
C PRO A 101 -10.89 -10.17 3.43
N ILE A 102 -10.94 -9.33 4.47
CA ILE A 102 -9.80 -8.48 4.90
C ILE A 102 -8.63 -9.33 5.44
N LYS A 103 -8.92 -10.47 6.04
CA LYS A 103 -7.94 -11.48 6.49
C LYS A 103 -8.26 -12.79 5.77
N PRO A 104 -7.25 -13.60 5.43
CA PRO A 104 -7.50 -14.94 4.92
C PRO A 104 -8.37 -15.75 5.88
N ILE A 105 -9.39 -16.39 5.34
CA ILE A 105 -10.24 -17.37 6.03
C ILE A 105 -10.14 -18.69 5.27
N THR A 106 -10.39 -19.80 5.97
CA THR A 106 -10.48 -21.11 5.33
C THR A 106 -11.78 -21.25 4.54
N LEU A 107 -11.79 -22.12 3.53
CA LEU A 107 -13.03 -22.43 2.79
C LEU A 107 -14.11 -23.02 3.72
N ALA A 108 -13.72 -23.78 4.74
CA ALA A 108 -14.65 -24.33 5.73
C ALA A 108 -15.32 -23.23 6.58
N GLN A 109 -14.60 -22.17 6.93
CA GLN A 109 -15.20 -21.01 7.62
C GLN A 109 -16.19 -20.28 6.71
N LEU A 110 -15.85 -20.08 5.44
CA LEU A 110 -16.73 -19.45 4.47
C LEU A 110 -18.01 -20.26 4.23
N ALA A 111 -17.90 -21.59 4.13
CA ALA A 111 -19.04 -22.48 3.94
C ALA A 111 -20.02 -22.42 5.13
N LYS A 112 -19.50 -22.40 6.37
CA LYS A 112 -20.34 -22.31 7.58
C LYS A 112 -21.12 -20.99 7.69
N GLU A 113 -20.60 -19.88 7.16
CA GLU A 113 -21.35 -18.61 7.16
C GLU A 113 -22.52 -18.62 6.16
N ALA A 114 -22.44 -19.40 5.08
CA ALA A 114 -23.51 -19.52 4.10
C ALA A 114 -24.73 -20.27 4.67
N GLU A 115 -24.48 -21.32 5.47
CA GLU A 115 -25.53 -22.17 6.08
C GLU A 115 -26.37 -21.45 7.16
N VAL A 116 -25.86 -20.36 7.75
CA VAL A 116 -26.58 -19.59 8.80
C VAL A 116 -27.60 -18.60 8.21
N ASN A 117 -27.56 -18.37 6.89
CA ASN A 117 -28.46 -17.45 6.19
C ASN A 117 -29.58 -18.15 5.39
N GLU A 118 -29.75 -19.47 5.58
CA GLU A 118 -30.94 -20.25 5.17
C GLU A 118 -31.82 -20.56 6.39
#